data_AF-A0A971FFX4-F1
#
_entry.id   AF-A0A971FFX4-F1
#
_cell.length_a   1.000
_cell.length_b   1.000
_cell.length_c   1.000
_cell.angle_alpha   90.00
_cell.angle_beta   90.00
_cell.angle_gamma   90.00
#
_symmetry.space_group_name_H-M   'P 1'
#
loop_
_entity.id
_entity.type
_entity.pdbx_description
1 polymer ?
#
loop_
_entity_poly.entity_id
_entity_poly.type
_entity_poly.pdbx_seq_one_letter_code
_entity_poly.pdbx_strand_id
1 'polypeptide(L)' 'PECGKPMVRREARQGERAGKAFWGCSGFPECRGTRKIAGEE' A
#
# COMPACT_ATOMS: atom_id res chain seq x y z
N PRO A 1 -8.31 -1.92 7.38
CA PRO A 1 -8.40 -0.57 6.80
C PRO A 1 -9.77 -0.01 7.17
N GLU A 2 -9.78 1.19 7.75
CA GLU A 2 -10.96 1.81 8.35
C GLU A 2 -12.05 2.11 7.30
N CYS A 3 -11.65 2.16 6.02
CA CYS A 3 -12.49 2.39 4.84
C CYS A 3 -13.40 1.22 4.44
N GLY A 4 -13.13 -0.03 4.86
CA GLY A 4 -13.83 -1.23 4.36
C GLY A 4 -13.59 -1.58 2.88
N LYS A 5 -13.01 -0.67 2.10
CA LYS A 5 -12.66 -0.84 0.67
C LYS A 5 -11.48 -1.83 0.50
N PRO A 6 -11.41 -2.55 -0.64
CA PRO A 6 -10.33 -3.50 -0.90
C PRO A 6 -8.96 -2.81 -0.95
N MET A 7 -7.91 -3.55 -0.62
CA MET A 7 -6.53 -3.10 -0.79
C MET A 7 -6.00 -3.55 -2.15
N VAL A 8 -5.23 -2.69 -2.80
CA VAL A 8 -4.56 -2.95 -4.08
C VAL A 8 -3.06 -2.93 -3.90
N ARG A 9 -2.36 -3.82 -4.60
CA ARG A 9 -0.90 -3.88 -4.59
C ARG A 9 -0.38 -2.69 -5.40
N ARG A 10 0.47 -1.88 -4.79
CA ARG A 10 1.16 -0.74 -5.38
C ARG A 10 2.65 -0.87 -5.15
N GLU A 11 3.44 -0.28 -6.02
CA GLU A 11 4.88 -0.19 -5.86
C GLU A 11 5.25 1.22 -5.41
N ALA A 12 6.14 1.31 -4.43
CA ALA A 12 6.67 2.61 -4.02
C ALA A 12 7.59 3.14 -5.13
N ARG A 13 7.28 4.34 -5.62
CA ARG A 13 8.01 4.96 -6.73
C ARG A 13 9.26 5.74 -6.28
N GLN A 14 9.35 6.09 -5.00
CA GLN A 14 10.42 6.93 -4.46
C GLN A 14 10.67 6.66 -2.97
N GLY A 15 11.88 7.01 -2.49
CA GLY A 15 12.32 6.88 -1.11
C GLY A 15 13.05 5.57 -0.83
N GLU A 16 13.35 5.31 0.44
CA GLU A 16 14.11 4.12 0.89
C GLU A 16 13.40 2.78 0.58
N ARG A 17 12.10 2.84 0.25
CA ARG A 17 11.29 1.69 -0.15
C ARG A 17 10.95 1.68 -1.63
N ALA A 18 11.59 2.52 -2.46
CA ALA A 18 11.38 2.51 -3.89
C ALA A 18 11.60 1.11 -4.48
N GLY A 19 10.70 0.66 -5.36
CA GLY A 19 10.70 -0.70 -5.91
C GLY A 19 10.06 -1.76 -5.00
N LYS A 20 9.79 -1.46 -3.72
CA LYS A 20 9.07 -2.41 -2.84
C LYS A 20 7.56 -2.28 -3.04
N ALA A 21 6.91 -3.43 -3.10
CA ALA A 21 5.47 -3.51 -3.19
C ALA A 21 4.81 -3.34 -1.81
N PHE A 22 3.66 -2.67 -1.77
CA PHE A 22 2.85 -2.48 -0.58
C PHE A 22 1.36 -2.56 -0.94
N TRP A 23 0.52 -2.88 0.04
CA TRP A 23 -0.92 -2.82 -0.10
C TRP A 23 -1.40 -1.39 0.24
N GLY A 24 -2.15 -0.75 -0.65
CA GLY A 24 -2.82 0.53 -0.40
C GLY A 24 -4.35 0.42 -0.51
N CYS A 25 -5.13 1.15 0.31
CA CYS A 25 -6.60 1.17 0.17
C CYS A 25 -6.96 1.69 -1.23
N SER A 26 -7.87 1.00 -1.91
CA SER A 26 -8.35 1.39 -3.25
C SER A 26 -9.11 2.73 -3.24
N GLY A 27 -9.53 3.21 -2.07
CA GLY A 27 -10.20 4.49 -1.88
C GLY A 27 -9.26 5.68 -1.69
N PHE A 28 -7.98 5.60 -2.03
CA PHE A 28 -7.11 6.77 -2.03
C PHE A 28 -7.62 7.82 -3.05
N PRO A 29 -7.68 9.13 -2.71
CA PRO A 29 -7.09 9.80 -1.54
C PRO A 29 -7.94 9.81 -0.26
N GLU A 30 -9.22 9.43 -0.33
CA GLU A 30 -10.16 9.45 0.81
C GLU A 30 -9.72 8.52 1.95
N CYS A 31 -9.05 7.42 1.63
CA CYS A 31 -8.41 6.56 2.61
C CYS A 31 -6.95 6.30 2.26
N ARG A 32 -6.06 6.68 3.18
CA ARG A 32 -4.60 6.52 3.08
C ARG A 32 -4.07 5.27 3.78
N GLY A 33 -4.96 4.31 4.06
CA GLY A 33 -4.57 3.04 4.68
C GLY A 33 -3.57 2.28 3.83
N THR A 34 -2.41 1.96 4.39
CA THR A 34 -1.37 1.15 3.74
C THR A 34 -0.94 0.00 4.63
N ARG A 35 -0.49 -1.10 4.02
CA ARG A 35 0.10 -2.25 4.71
C ARG A 35 1.34 -2.71 3.97
N LYS A 36 2.37 -3.10 4.72
CA LYS A 36 3.55 -3.76 4.16
C LYS A 36 3.15 -5.12 3.62
N ILE A 37 3.70 -5.52 2.49
CA ILE A 37 3.65 -6.91 2.04
C ILE A 37 4.77 -7.61 2.83
N ALA A 38 4.40 -8.48 3.77
CA ALA A 38 5.37 -9.30 4.48
C ALA A 38 5.84 -10.39 3.50
N GLY A 39 7.00 -10.17 2.90
CA GLY A 39 7.53 -11.05 1.85
C GLY A 39 8.85 -10.58 1.26
N GLU A 40 9.72 -10.03 2.10
CA GLU A 40 11.16 -9.99 1.81
C GLU A 40 11.84 -10.61 3.04
N GLU A 41 12.12 -11.90 2.91
CA GLU A 41 13.18 -12.63 3.63
C GLU A 41 14.55 -12.21 3.07
#